data_AF-A0AA86HY92-F1
#
_entry.id   AF-A0AA86HY92-F1
#
_cell.length_a   1.000
_cell.length_b   1.000
_cell.length_c   1.000
_cell.angle_alpha   90.00
_cell.angle_beta   90.00
_cell.angle_gamma   90.00
#
_symmetry.space_group_name_H-M   'P 1'
#
loop_
_entity.id
_entity.type
_entity.pdbx_description
1 polymer ?
#
loop_
_entity_poly.entity_id
_entity_poly.type
_entity_poly.pdbx_seq_one_letter_code
_entity_poly.pdbx_strand_id
1 'polypeptide(L)' 'MSNYEKTKNNKNIILGMIYALIVISVYAFNLHLQIALSILTLVIIFELVTSIKEDDKAKNVINIITICLFILGIVFL' A
#
# COMPACT_ATOMS: atom_id res chain seq x y z
N MET A 1 -14.02 -19.01 14.08
CA MET A 1 -13.44 -17.83 13.38
C MET A 1 -14.17 -16.59 13.86
N SER A 2 -13.48 -15.66 14.53
CA SER A 2 -14.12 -14.44 15.06
C SER A 2 -14.52 -13.50 13.92
N ASN A 3 -15.62 -12.75 14.07
CA ASN A 3 -16.08 -11.76 13.08
C ASN A 3 -15.03 -10.66 12.79
N TYR A 4 -14.14 -10.42 13.76
CA TYR A 4 -13.00 -9.51 13.65
C TYR A 4 -11.92 -10.04 12.69
N GLU A 5 -11.60 -11.34 12.73
CA GLU A 5 -10.63 -11.96 11.82
C GLU A 5 -11.13 -11.95 10.39
N LYS A 6 -12.43 -12.19 10.17
CA LYS A 6 -13.03 -12.18 8.83
C LYS A 6 -12.94 -10.80 8.18
N THR A 7 -13.17 -9.74 8.96
CA THR A 7 -13.08 -8.35 8.48
C THR A 7 -11.63 -7.94 8.18
N LYS A 8 -10.67 -8.31 9.03
CA LYS A 8 -9.24 -8.06 8.80
C LYS A 8 -8.74 -8.78 7.54
N ASN A 9 -9.18 -10.02 7.33
CA ASN A 9 -8.78 -10.80 6.17
C ASN A 9 -9.36 -10.24 4.86
N ASN A 10 -10.64 -9.83 4.86
CA ASN A 10 -11.25 -9.16 3.71
C ASN A 10 -10.52 -7.85 3.35
N LYS A 11 -10.15 -7.04 4.35
CA LYS A 11 -9.37 -5.80 4.13
C LYS A 11 -8.03 -6.09 3.46
N ASN A 12 -7.30 -7.11 3.91
CA ASN A 12 -6.03 -7.52 3.29
C ASN A 12 -6.21 -8.05 1.85
N ILE A 13 -7.26 -8.82 1.58
CA ILE A 13 -7.56 -9.32 0.23
C ILE A 13 -7.84 -8.16 -0.73
N ILE A 14 -8.64 -7.18 -0.32
CA ILE A 14 -8.95 -6.00 -1.12
C ILE A 14 -7.68 -5.20 -1.41
N LEU A 15 -6.82 -4.98 -0.42
CA LEU A 15 -5.53 -4.31 -0.59
C LEU A 15 -4.63 -5.07 -1.58
N GLY A 16 -4.56 -6.40 -1.47
CA GLY A 16 -3.82 -7.24 -2.41
C GLY A 16 -4.31 -7.10 -3.85
N MET A 17 -5.64 -7.04 -4.06
CA MET A 17 -6.22 -6.77 -5.39
C MET A 17 -5.84 -5.37 -5.92
N ILE A 18 -5.86 -4.35 -5.06
CA ILE A 18 -5.48 -2.98 -5.45
C ILE A 18 -4.00 -2.94 -5.87
N TYR A 19 -3.11 -3.54 -5.08
CA TYR A 19 -1.68 -3.62 -5.44
C TYR A 19 -1.46 -4.35 -6.77
N ALA A 20 -2.14 -5.50 -6.99
CA ALA A 20 -2.03 -6.25 -8.24
C ALA A 20 -2.54 -5.43 -9.44
N LEU A 21 -3.66 -4.71 -9.29
CA LEU A 21 -4.20 -3.83 -10.33
C LEU A 21 -3.24 -2.69 -10.68
N ILE A 22 -2.58 -2.09 -9.68
CA ILE A 22 -1.57 -1.04 -9.91
C ILE A 22 -0.41 -1.61 -10.73
N VAL A 23 0.12 -2.78 -10.37
CA VAL A 23 1.22 -3.43 -11.09
C VAL A 23 0.82 -3.74 -12.53
N ILE A 24 -0.35 -4.35 -12.75
CA ILE A 24 -0.86 -4.64 -14.10
C ILE A 24 -1.05 -3.34 -14.89
N SER A 25 -1.55 -2.27 -14.27
CA SER A 25 -1.75 -0.97 -14.93
C SER A 25 -0.43 -0.37 -15.42
N VAL A 26 0.63 -0.44 -14.61
CA VAL A 26 1.97 0.03 -15.00
C VAL A 26 2.52 -0.79 -16.16
N TYR A 27 2.51 -2.12 -16.05
CA TYR A 27 3.19 -2.99 -17.00
C TYR A 27 2.39 -3.26 -18.28
N ALA A 28 1.07 -3.44 -18.19
CA ALA A 28 0.24 -3.80 -19.34
C ALA A 28 -0.30 -2.57 -20.10
N PHE A 29 -0.53 -1.45 -19.41
CA PHE A 29 -1.11 -0.24 -20.01
C PHE A 29 -0.10 0.90 -20.18
N ASN A 30 1.19 0.67 -19.90
CA ASN A 30 2.23 1.70 -19.89
C ASN A 30 1.80 2.95 -19.10
N LEU A 31 1.06 2.74 -17.99
CA LEU A 31 0.65 3.84 -17.15
C LEU A 31 1.91 4.57 -16.67
N HIS A 32 1.94 5.90 -16.84
CA HIS A 32 3.10 6.70 -16.48
C HIS A 32 3.50 6.41 -15.04
N LEU A 33 4.76 6.00 -14.85
CA LEU A 33 5.23 5.44 -13.58
C LEU A 33 4.97 6.39 -12.41
N GLN A 34 5.07 7.71 -12.64
CA GLN A 34 4.75 8.73 -11.63
C GLN A 34 3.30 8.69 -11.14
N ILE A 35 2.34 8.36 -12.01
CA ILE A 35 0.92 8.23 -11.65
C ILE A 35 0.72 7.00 -10.78
N ALA A 36 1.33 5.87 -11.15
CA ALA A 36 1.27 4.66 -10.34
C ALA A 36 1.93 4.84 -8.97
N LEU A 37 3.09 5.50 -8.93
CA LEU A 37 3.78 5.86 -7.69
C LEU A 37 2.90 6.77 -6.81
N SER A 38 2.19 7.74 -7.39
CA SER A 38 1.27 8.61 -6.64
C SER A 38 0.11 7.84 -6.01
N ILE A 39 -0.53 6.95 -6.77
CA ILE A 39 -1.63 6.10 -6.29
C ILE A 39 -1.12 5.18 -5.17
N LEU A 40 0.04 4.56 -5.37
CA LEU A 40 0.64 3.64 -4.40
C LEU A 40 1.03 4.36 -3.10
N THR A 41 1.55 5.59 -3.20
CA THR A 41 1.84 6.44 -2.04
C THR A 41 0.59 6.74 -1.22
N LEU A 42 -0.55 7.07 -1.87
CA LEU A 42 -1.82 7.32 -1.18
C LEU A 42 -2.31 6.08 -0.42
N VAL A 43 -2.19 4.89 -1.01
CA VAL A 43 -2.57 3.62 -0.36
C VAL A 43 -1.71 3.38 0.89
N ILE A 44 -0.41 3.61 0.81
CA ILE A 44 0.51 3.44 1.94
C ILE A 44 0.24 4.47 3.05
N ILE A 45 -0.02 5.74 2.71
CA ILE A 45 -0.41 6.75 3.70
C ILE A 45 -1.70 6.33 4.41
N PHE A 46 -2.70 5.87 3.66
CA PHE A 46 -3.96 5.40 4.23
C PHE A 46 -3.76 4.21 5.19
N GLU A 47 -2.94 3.23 4.80
CA GLU A 47 -2.59 2.11 5.68
C GLU A 47 -1.82 2.57 6.91
N LEU A 48 -0.95 3.59 6.78
CA LEU A 48 -0.15 4.13 7.89
C LEU A 48 -1.08 4.79 8.93
N VAL A 49 -1.96 5.67 8.47
CA VAL A 49 -2.96 6.34 9.33
C VAL A 49 -3.85 5.32 10.03
N THR A 50 -4.27 4.27 9.32
CA THR A 50 -5.11 3.22 9.91
C THR A 50 -4.32 2.38 10.92
N SER A 51 -3.05 2.08 10.63
CA SER A 51 -2.17 1.30 11.50
C SER A 51 -1.81 2.04 12.79
N ILE A 52 -1.60 3.35 12.72
CA ILE A 52 -1.39 4.19 13.92
C ILE A 52 -2.63 4.14 14.81
N LYS A 53 -3.82 4.17 14.21
CA LYS A 53 -5.09 4.11 14.94
C LYS A 53 -5.38 2.73 15.54
N GLU A 54 -4.86 1.66 14.95
CA GLU A 54 -5.00 0.27 15.42
C GLU A 54 -3.87 -0.15 16.40
N ASP A 55 -2.90 0.72 16.74
CA ASP A 55 -1.69 0.46 17.56
C ASP A 55 -0.87 -0.77 17.08
N ASP A 56 -0.97 -1.08 15.78
CA ASP A 56 -0.31 -2.22 15.17
C ASP A 56 1.12 -1.80 14.77
N LYS A 57 2.05 -1.85 15.73
CA LYS A 57 3.43 -1.36 15.59
C LYS A 57 4.18 -1.96 14.41
N ALA A 58 3.97 -3.25 14.12
CA ALA A 58 4.63 -3.93 13.01
C ALA A 58 4.19 -3.34 11.66
N LYS A 59 2.89 -3.09 11.51
CA LYS A 59 2.31 -2.56 10.29
C LYS A 59 2.69 -1.09 10.08
N ASN A 60 2.87 -0.34 11.17
CA ASN A 60 3.37 1.03 11.13
C ASN A 60 4.83 1.10 10.64
N VAL A 61 5.69 0.21 11.13
CA VAL A 61 7.10 0.11 10.69
C VAL A 61 7.21 -0.24 9.21
N ILE A 62 6.43 -1.22 8.74
CA ILE A 62 6.42 -1.62 7.32
C ILE A 62 6.01 -0.45 6.44
N ASN A 63 4.99 0.31 6.81
CA ASN A 63 4.57 1.46 6.03
C ASN A 63 5.61 2.58 6.00
N ILE A 64 6.29 2.87 7.11
CA ILE A 64 7.38 3.85 7.15
C ILE A 64 8.52 3.42 6.22
N ILE A 65 8.96 2.15 6.29
CA ILE A 65 10.00 1.61 5.42
C ILE A 65 9.58 1.71 3.95
N THR A 66 8.32 1.43 3.66
CA THR A 66 7.78 1.49 2.31
C THR A 66 7.77 2.93 1.77
N ILE A 67 7.42 3.93 2.59
CA ILE A 67 7.53 5.36 2.23
C ILE A 67 8.98 5.76 1.96
N CYS A 68 9.93 5.31 2.80
CA CYS A 68 11.36 5.58 2.56
C CYS A 68 11.86 4.97 1.25
N LEU A 69 11.49 3.72 0.95
CA LEU A 69 11.79 3.09 -0.34
C LEU A 69 11.16 3.84 -1.51
N PHE A 70 9.96 4.38 -1.31
CA PHE A 70 9.25 5.20 -2.27
C PHE A 70 9.99 6.49 -2.62
N ILE A 71 10.42 7.22 -1.59
CA ILE A 71 11.20 8.46 -1.75
C ILE A 71 12.52 8.16 -2.45
N LEU A 72 13.22 7.09 -2.06
CA LEU A 72 14.44 6.64 -2.73
C LEU A 72 14.17 6.31 -4.21
N GLY A 73 13.09 5.59 -4.49
CA GLY A 73 12.68 5.25 -5.86
C GLY A 73 12.39 6.48 -6.71
N ILE A 74 11.78 7.52 -6.16
CA ILE A 74 11.53 8.80 -6.87
C ILE A 74 12.83 9.58 -7.10
N VAL A 75 13.76 9.58 -6.14
CA VAL A 75 15.04 10.32 -6.26
C VAL A 75 15.98 9.69 -7.29
N PHE A 76 15.92 8.36 -7.46
CA PHE A 76 16.76 7.63 -8.41
C PHE A 76 16.20 7.55 -9.84
N LEU A 77 14.99 8.06 -10.09
CA LEU A 77 14.28 7.98 -11.37
C LEU A 77 14.29 9.31 -12.11
#